data_AF-A0A7V9TLS0-F1
#
_entry.id   AF-A0A7V9TLS0-F1
#
_cell.length_a   1.000
_cell.length_b   1.000
_cell.length_c   1.000
_cell.angle_alpha   90.00
_cell.angle_beta   90.00
_cell.angle_gamma   90.00
#
_symmetry.space_group_name_H-M   'P 1'
#
loop_
_entity.id
_entity.type
_entity.pdbx_description
1 polymer ?
#
loop_
_entity_poly.entity_id
_entity_poly.type
_entity_poly.pdbx_seq_one_letter_code
_entity_poly.pdbx_strand_id
1 'polypeptide(L)'
;IGVNALDYSGYPDCRPEFISAFERVANLGTRAGVENADQIRIRAPLIDMTKKEIILAGTAAGVDYAMTTSCYDPDADGKACGGCDACALRLRGFAEAGLKDPAPYTAA
;
A
#
# COMPACT_ATOMS: atom_id res chain seq x y z
N ILE A 1 4.21 7.09 -4.13
CA ILE A 1 4.15 6.37 -2.83
C ILE A 1 2.87 5.54 -2.77
N GLY A 2 2.83 4.47 -1.96
CA GLY A 2 1.71 3.52 -1.90
C GLY A 2 0.78 3.70 -0.69
N VAL A 3 0.63 4.92 -0.17
CA VAL A 3 -0.28 5.20 0.96
C VAL A 3 -1.72 4.94 0.57
N ASN A 4 -2.53 4.54 1.55
CA ASN A 4 -3.93 4.21 1.39
C ASN A 4 -4.74 4.83 2.53
N ALA A 5 -5.81 5.55 2.21
CA ALA A 5 -6.64 6.24 3.21
C ALA A 5 -7.75 5.34 3.79
N LEU A 6 -8.03 4.20 3.17
CA LEU A 6 -9.10 3.27 3.53
C LEU A 6 -8.60 2.12 4.43
N ASP A 7 -7.31 1.81 4.43
CA ASP A 7 -6.70 0.76 5.23
C ASP A 7 -6.88 1.09 6.73
N TYR A 8 -7.46 0.13 7.46
CA TYR A 8 -7.89 0.26 8.85
C TYR A 8 -6.74 0.71 9.75
N SER A 9 -6.79 1.97 10.18
CA SER A 9 -5.90 2.58 11.19
C SER A 9 -6.19 4.07 11.45
N GLY A 10 -6.85 4.78 10.53
CA GLY A 10 -7.12 6.21 10.71
C GLY A 10 -5.85 7.08 10.79
N TYR A 11 -4.72 6.58 10.26
CA TYR A 11 -3.46 7.30 10.24
C TYR A 11 -3.64 8.67 9.57
N PRO A 12 -3.48 9.78 10.33
CA PRO A 12 -3.84 11.10 9.86
C PRO A 12 -2.97 11.57 8.68
N ASP A 13 -1.79 10.96 8.54
CA ASP A 13 -0.75 11.17 7.53
C ASP A 13 -0.97 10.38 6.23
N CYS A 14 -1.92 9.46 6.18
CA CYS A 14 -2.26 8.74 4.94
C CYS A 14 -3.36 9.45 4.12
N ARG A 15 -3.85 10.61 4.57
CA ARG A 15 -4.98 11.33 3.97
C ARG A 15 -4.57 12.22 2.79
N PRO A 16 -5.43 12.42 1.77
CA PRO A 16 -5.14 13.29 0.63
C PRO A 16 -4.72 14.71 1.03
N GLU A 17 -5.31 15.26 2.09
CA GLU A 17 -5.00 16.61 2.59
C GLU A 17 -3.58 16.69 3.16
N PHE A 18 -3.15 15.66 3.89
CA PHE A 18 -1.79 15.59 4.41
C PHE A 18 -0.79 15.48 3.25
N ILE A 19 -1.05 14.59 2.28
CA ILE A 19 -0.17 14.42 1.12
C ILE A 19 -0.04 15.73 0.32
N SER A 20 -1.16 16.43 0.10
CA SER A 20 -1.17 17.73 -0.58
C SER A 20 -0.45 18.82 0.21
N ALA A 21 -0.57 18.82 1.54
CA ALA A 21 0.18 19.73 2.40
C ALA A 21 1.69 19.43 2.36
N PHE A 22 2.06 18.16 2.42
CA PHE A 22 3.46 17.74 2.39
C PHE A 22 4.13 18.02 1.04
N GLU A 23 3.42 17.85 -0.08
CA GLU A 23 3.92 18.26 -1.41
C GLU A 23 4.26 19.76 -1.43
N ARG A 24 3.43 20.62 -0.82
CA ARG A 24 3.73 22.06 -0.71
C ARG A 24 4.96 22.31 0.15
N VAL A 25 5.07 21.65 1.30
CA VAL A 25 6.24 21.76 2.18
C VAL A 25 7.52 21.34 1.45
N ALA A 26 7.49 20.21 0.72
CA ALA A 26 8.64 19.71 -0.03
C ALA A 26 9.09 20.69 -1.14
N ASN A 27 8.14 21.31 -1.84
CA ASN A 27 8.45 22.32 -2.86
C ASN A 27 9.00 23.61 -2.24
N LEU A 28 8.48 24.06 -1.10
CA LEU A 28 9.03 25.22 -0.37
C LEU A 28 10.43 24.95 0.18
N GLY A 29 10.74 23.70 0.53
CA GLY A 29 12.03 23.29 1.07
C GLY A 29 13.14 23.09 0.04
N THR A 30 12.88 23.26 -1.26
CA THR A 30 13.86 22.99 -2.32
C THR A 30 14.01 24.16 -3.29
N ARG A 31 15.24 24.43 -3.77
CA ARG A 31 15.51 25.45 -4.79
C ARG A 31 14.69 25.22 -6.06
N ALA A 32 14.63 23.97 -6.52
CA ALA A 32 13.89 23.59 -7.73
C ALA A 32 12.38 23.89 -7.61
N GLY A 33 11.80 23.68 -6.42
CA GLY A 33 10.41 23.99 -6.15
C GLY A 33 10.13 25.50 -6.11
N VAL A 34 10.98 26.30 -5.45
CA VAL A 34 10.78 27.77 -5.36
C VAL A 34 11.05 28.51 -6.67
N GLU A 35 11.97 28.01 -7.50
CA GLU A 35 12.28 28.58 -8.83
C GLU A 35 11.31 28.08 -9.91
N ASN A 36 10.35 27.21 -9.58
CA ASN A 36 9.44 26.55 -10.53
C ASN A 36 10.16 25.82 -11.69
N ALA A 37 11.39 25.37 -11.46
CA ALA A 37 12.20 24.69 -12.47
C ALA A 37 11.84 23.19 -12.58
N ASP A 38 11.63 22.54 -11.44
CA ASP A 38 11.23 21.12 -11.37
C ASP A 38 10.52 20.84 -10.03
N GLN A 39 9.20 21.01 -10.02
CA GLN A 39 8.39 20.83 -8.80
C GLN A 39 8.21 19.34 -8.48
N ILE A 40 8.40 19.00 -7.21
CA ILE A 40 8.11 17.68 -6.68
C ILE A 40 6.60 17.43 -6.78
N ARG A 41 6.24 16.27 -7.34
CA ARG A 41 4.86 15.74 -7.39
C ARG A 41 4.77 14.41 -6.66
N ILE A 42 3.94 14.35 -5.63
CA ILE A 42 3.68 13.14 -4.86
C ILE A 42 2.49 12.42 -5.47
N ARG A 43 2.74 11.32 -6.15
CA ARG A 43 1.69 10.44 -6.68
C ARG A 43 1.34 9.38 -5.64
N ALA A 44 0.08 9.31 -5.24
CA ALA A 44 -0.49 8.30 -4.34
C ALA A 44 -1.63 7.54 -5.05
N PRO A 45 -1.34 6.71 -6.07
CA PRO A 45 -2.36 6.13 -6.94
C PRO A 45 -3.30 5.15 -6.23
N LEU A 46 -2.90 4.64 -5.06
CA LEU A 46 -3.68 3.66 -4.29
C LEU A 46 -4.55 4.32 -3.22
N ILE A 47 -4.52 5.66 -3.08
CA ILE A 47 -5.02 6.34 -1.88
C ILE A 47 -6.50 6.09 -1.60
N ASP A 48 -7.32 6.02 -2.64
CA ASP A 48 -8.76 5.81 -2.57
C ASP A 48 -9.19 4.39 -2.96
N MET A 49 -8.24 3.47 -3.17
CA MET A 49 -8.53 2.09 -3.58
C MET A 49 -8.81 1.21 -2.37
N THR A 50 -9.85 0.39 -2.44
CA THR A 50 -10.04 -0.73 -1.51
C THR A 50 -8.95 -1.79 -1.70
N LYS A 51 -8.76 -2.68 -0.71
CA LYS A 51 -7.76 -3.75 -0.83
C LYS A 51 -8.01 -4.67 -2.02
N LYS A 52 -9.29 -4.95 -2.32
CA LYS A 52 -9.73 -5.63 -3.53
C LYS A 52 -9.25 -4.93 -4.79
N GLU A 53 -9.50 -3.62 -4.91
CA GLU A 53 -9.11 -2.85 -6.09
C GLU A 53 -7.60 -2.81 -6.27
N ILE A 54 -6.83 -2.71 -5.18
CA ILE A 54 -5.37 -2.80 -5.20
C ILE A 54 -4.92 -4.16 -5.75
N ILE A 55 -5.55 -5.26 -5.30
CA ILE A 55 -5.23 -6.61 -5.75
C ILE A 55 -5.55 -6.80 -7.24
N LEU A 56 -6.70 -6.31 -7.70
CA LEU A 56 -7.06 -6.36 -9.11
C LEU A 56 -6.13 -5.50 -9.97
N ALA A 57 -5.78 -4.30 -9.53
CA ALA A 57 -4.87 -3.41 -10.23
C ALA A 57 -3.46 -4.01 -10.37
N GLY A 58 -2.91 -4.58 -9.29
CA GLY A 58 -1.62 -5.24 -9.35
C GLY A 58 -1.64 -6.51 -10.20
N THR A 59 -2.72 -7.30 -10.13
CA THR A 59 -2.90 -8.48 -11.00
C THR A 59 -2.94 -8.08 -12.47
N ALA A 60 -3.70 -7.04 -12.83
CA ALA A 60 -3.75 -6.50 -14.19
C ALA A 60 -2.41 -5.94 -14.67
N ALA A 61 -1.60 -5.41 -13.76
CA ALA A 61 -0.23 -4.96 -14.03
C ALA A 61 0.81 -6.10 -14.09
N GLY A 62 0.41 -7.35 -13.87
CA GLY A 62 1.32 -8.51 -13.89
C GLY A 62 2.18 -8.66 -12.64
N VAL A 63 1.73 -8.13 -11.49
CA VAL A 63 2.43 -8.32 -10.21
C VAL A 63 2.37 -9.79 -9.79
N ASP A 64 3.54 -10.37 -9.54
CA ASP A 64 3.62 -11.67 -8.87
C ASP A 64 3.48 -11.49 -7.36
N TYR A 65 2.27 -11.72 -6.85
CA TYR A 65 1.97 -11.59 -5.43
C TYR A 65 2.67 -12.63 -4.56
N ALA A 66 3.20 -13.72 -5.11
CA ALA A 66 3.98 -14.72 -4.36
C ALA A 66 5.32 -14.13 -3.86
N MET A 67 5.81 -13.10 -4.54
CA MET A 67 7.05 -12.39 -4.22
C MET A 67 6.83 -11.23 -3.21
N THR A 68 5.62 -11.05 -2.71
CA THR A 68 5.26 -9.91 -1.84
C THR A 68 5.01 -10.35 -0.41
N THR A 69 5.43 -9.53 0.54
CA THR A 69 5.22 -9.77 1.98
C THR A 69 4.32 -8.69 2.57
N SER A 70 3.34 -9.11 3.35
CA SER A 70 2.49 -8.20 4.14
C SER A 70 2.43 -8.58 5.62
N CYS A 71 2.80 -9.81 5.98
CA CYS A 71 2.74 -10.31 7.35
C CYS A 71 3.62 -9.48 8.30
N TYR A 72 3.10 -9.17 9.49
CA TYR A 72 3.87 -8.51 10.55
C TYR A 72 4.78 -9.44 11.35
N ASP A 73 4.48 -10.74 11.34
CA ASP A 73 5.19 -11.75 12.11
C ASP A 73 5.39 -13.02 11.27
N PRO A 74 6.16 -12.98 10.17
CA PRO A 74 6.43 -14.16 9.37
C PRO A 74 7.32 -15.17 10.12
N ASP A 75 7.23 -16.45 9.75
CA ASP A 75 8.15 -17.48 10.28
C ASP A 75 9.60 -17.27 9.80
N ALA A 76 10.53 -18.08 10.30
CA ALA A 76 11.94 -18.00 9.94
C ALA A 76 12.22 -18.23 8.44
N ASP A 77 11.32 -18.89 7.72
CA ASP A 77 11.38 -19.13 6.27
C ASP A 77 10.64 -18.03 5.48
N GLY A 78 10.06 -17.04 6.14
CA GLY A 78 9.30 -15.95 5.53
C GLY A 78 7.82 -16.26 5.26
N LYS A 79 7.27 -17.38 5.73
CA LYS A 79 5.84 -17.71 5.55
C LYS A 79 4.99 -16.81 6.43
N ALA A 80 3.89 -16.31 5.88
CA ALA A 80 2.95 -15.44 6.59
C ALA A 80 2.22 -16.22 7.71
N CYS A 81 2.05 -15.60 8.88
CA CYS A 81 1.41 -16.25 10.03
C CYS A 81 -0.10 -16.50 9.87
N GLY A 82 -0.76 -15.80 8.94
CA GLY A 82 -2.19 -15.92 8.71
C GLY A 82 -3.10 -15.28 9.78
N GLY A 83 -2.57 -14.97 10.97
CA GLY A 83 -3.34 -14.47 12.11
C GLY A 83 -3.23 -12.98 12.42
N CYS A 84 -2.22 -12.27 11.91
CA CYS A 84 -2.07 -10.82 12.16
C CYS A 84 -3.03 -9.97 11.30
N ASP A 85 -3.28 -8.73 11.72
CA ASP A 85 -4.19 -7.80 11.02
C ASP A 85 -3.83 -7.61 9.54
N ALA A 86 -2.55 -7.52 9.21
CA ALA A 86 -2.10 -7.39 7.82
C ALA A 86 -2.41 -8.65 7.00
N CYS A 87 -2.26 -9.84 7.58
CA CYS A 87 -2.68 -11.09 6.93
C CYS A 87 -4.20 -11.13 6.74
N ALA A 88 -4.97 -10.75 7.74
CA ALA A 88 -6.43 -10.74 7.67
C ALA A 88 -6.95 -9.79 6.58
N LEU A 89 -6.41 -8.57 6.50
CA LEU A 89 -6.75 -7.59 5.46
C LEU A 89 -6.37 -8.08 4.07
N ARG A 90 -5.18 -8.66 3.92
CA ARG A 90 -4.70 -9.22 2.64
C ARG A 90 -5.58 -10.38 2.17
N LEU A 91 -5.78 -11.39 3.02
CA LEU A 91 -6.59 -12.56 2.70
C LEU A 91 -8.02 -12.18 2.33
N ARG A 92 -8.62 -11.24 3.07
CA ARG A 92 -9.95 -10.70 2.75
C ARG A 92 -9.97 -10.01 1.40
N GLY A 93 -8.99 -9.16 1.11
CA GLY A 93 -8.88 -8.48 -0.18
C GLY A 93 -8.78 -9.46 -1.36
N PHE A 94 -8.01 -10.54 -1.21
CA PHE A 94 -7.90 -11.58 -2.24
C PHE A 94 -9.24 -12.30 -2.42
N ALA A 95 -9.89 -12.70 -1.33
CA ALA A 95 -11.20 -13.33 -1.37
C ALA A 95 -12.26 -12.45 -2.04
N GLU A 96 -12.31 -11.15 -1.72
CA GLU A 96 -13.23 -10.17 -2.32
C GLU A 96 -12.92 -9.90 -3.82
N ALA A 97 -11.66 -10.06 -4.21
CA ALA A 97 -11.22 -10.00 -5.61
C ALA A 97 -11.55 -11.29 -6.39
N GLY A 98 -12.02 -12.35 -5.73
CA GLY A 98 -12.26 -13.65 -6.35
C GLY A 98 -10.97 -14.39 -6.70
N LEU A 99 -9.86 -14.05 -6.05
CA LEU A 99 -8.54 -14.62 -6.28
C LEU A 99 -8.05 -15.37 -5.04
N LYS A 100 -7.17 -16.35 -5.25
CA LYS A 100 -6.44 -16.99 -4.16
C LYS A 100 -5.12 -16.27 -3.95
N ASP A 101 -4.81 -15.92 -2.70
CA ASP A 101 -3.50 -15.37 -2.36
C ASP A 101 -2.40 -16.43 -2.58
N PRO A 102 -1.37 -16.15 -3.40
CA PRO A 102 -0.28 -17.09 -3.64
C PRO A 102 0.79 -17.09 -2.56
N ALA A 103 0.73 -16.18 -1.57
CA ALA A 103 1.71 -16.13 -0.50
C ALA A 103 1.77 -17.45 0.30
N PRO A 104 2.96 -17.91 0.72
CA PRO A 104 3.08 -19.06 1.61
C PRO A 104 2.63 -18.69 3.02
N TYR A 105 1.81 -19.53 3.64
CA TYR A 105 1.36 -19.37 5.03
C TYR A 105 1.91 -20.48 5.92
N THR A 106 2.10 -20.18 7.20
CA THR A 106 2.39 -21.20 8.22
C THR A 106 1.24 -22.20 8.27
N ALA A 107 1.55 -23.49 8.45
CA ALA A 107 0.51 -24.47 8.74
C ALA A 107 -0.21 -24.07 10.04
N ALA A 108 -1.54 -24.15 10.02
CA ALA A 108 -2.35 -23.98 11.22
C ALA A 108 -2.06 -25.08 12.24
#